data_AF-A0A228JAH5-F1
#
_entry.id   AF-A0A228JAH5-F1
#
_cell.length_a   1.000
_cell.length_b   1.000
_cell.length_c   1.000
_cell.angle_alpha   90.00
_cell.angle_beta   90.00
_cell.angle_gamma   90.00
#
_symmetry.space_group_name_H-M   'P 1'
#
loop_
_entity.id
_entity.type
_entity.pdbx_description
1 polymer ?
#
loop_
_entity_poly.entity_id
_entity_poly.type
_entity_poly.pdbx_seq_one_letter_code
_entity_poly.pdbx_strand_id
1 'polypeptide(L)'
;MEKVIEGALVEGVLYVYRCTACGHRGEVRHADDSYDGAATTCAKCYGPVTLEWDGGVTLEATPRVRVAHPPTAAELVHLRTQHGRTQAAVAERVGVTPRQVQRWEAGQGTMPVASWQLLCREWGTRFRGDFTTAPAPSWGWDAQRDVQRSTIERGDVVQLQAIAGPLIQATVCVDRVHDGLADEHTYGGIVTGIVASYPAGAPLETFTLGERVSFARSNVIHLEQRVPPAAARSTQ
;
A
#
# COMPACT_ATOMS: atom_id res chain seq x y z
N MET A 1 7.50 44.02 30.24
CA MET A 1 8.64 43.61 29.40
C MET A 1 8.92 42.16 29.74
N GLU A 2 8.17 41.26 29.10
CA GLU A 2 8.13 39.83 29.39
C GLU A 2 9.41 39.12 28.95
N LYS A 3 9.92 38.25 29.83
CA LYS A 3 10.96 37.26 29.51
C LYS A 3 10.37 36.21 28.59
N VAL A 4 10.84 36.16 27.35
CA VAL A 4 10.60 35.04 26.44
C VAL A 4 11.67 33.97 26.65
N ILE A 5 11.20 32.87 27.21
CA ILE A 5 11.60 31.47 27.17
C ILE A 5 12.79 31.13 26.24
N GLU A 6 13.83 30.57 26.86
CA GLU A 6 15.04 30.01 26.29
C GLU A 6 14.73 28.62 25.67
N GLY A 7 14.60 28.57 24.35
CA GLY A 7 14.48 27.32 23.57
C GLY A 7 15.82 26.94 22.98
N ALA A 8 16.63 26.17 23.72
CA ALA A 8 17.87 25.61 23.21
C ALA A 8 17.55 24.57 22.11
N LEU A 9 17.91 24.90 20.87
CA LEU A 9 17.96 23.96 19.76
C LEU A 9 18.95 22.84 20.11
N VAL A 10 18.48 21.60 20.13
CA VAL A 10 19.30 20.42 20.45
C VAL A 10 20.12 20.05 19.21
N GLU A 11 21.26 20.72 19.02
CA GLU A 11 22.23 20.39 17.96
C GLU A 11 23.11 19.21 18.40
N GLY A 12 22.91 18.04 17.79
CA GLY A 12 23.80 16.88 17.97
C GLY A 12 23.28 15.61 17.30
N VAL A 13 24.20 14.87 16.66
CA VAL A 13 23.99 13.58 15.99
C VAL A 13 23.74 12.48 17.02
N LEU A 14 22.67 11.69 16.82
CA LEU A 14 22.28 10.61 17.72
C LEU A 14 23.02 9.31 17.39
N TYR A 15 23.54 8.66 18.43
CA TYR A 15 24.16 7.35 18.38
C TYR A 15 23.45 6.43 19.38
N VAL A 16 23.30 5.17 19.01
CA VAL A 16 22.68 4.15 19.85
C VAL A 16 23.70 3.07 20.16
N TYR A 17 23.50 2.38 21.27
CA TYR A 17 24.27 1.18 21.57
C TYR A 17 23.39 0.15 22.28
N ARG A 18 23.77 -1.13 22.15
CA ARG A 18 23.20 -2.22 22.95
C ARG A 18 24.31 -2.92 23.72
N CYS A 19 24.23 -2.86 25.05
CA CYS A 19 25.19 -3.53 25.91
C CYS A 19 25.00 -5.05 25.89
N THR A 20 26.04 -5.80 25.55
CA THR A 20 26.01 -7.27 25.55
C THR A 20 26.03 -7.86 26.97
N ALA A 21 26.57 -7.14 27.95
CA ALA A 21 26.66 -7.61 29.34
C ALA A 21 25.33 -7.54 30.11
N CYS A 22 24.51 -6.50 29.87
CA CYS A 22 23.26 -6.30 30.63
C CYS A 22 22.01 -6.11 29.75
N GLY A 23 22.15 -6.13 28.42
CA GLY A 23 21.07 -5.95 27.46
C GLY A 23 20.52 -4.52 27.36
N HIS A 24 21.04 -3.56 28.14
CA HIS A 24 20.58 -2.18 28.13
C HIS A 24 20.85 -1.52 26.78
N ARG A 25 19.83 -0.82 26.27
CA ARG A 25 19.94 0.06 25.11
C ARG A 25 20.07 1.48 25.61
N GLY A 26 21.08 2.19 25.14
CA GLY A 26 21.32 3.58 25.49
C GLY A 26 21.53 4.44 24.26
N GLU A 27 21.41 5.74 24.46
CA GLU A 27 21.49 6.77 23.42
C GLU A 27 22.50 7.83 23.87
N VAL A 28 23.33 8.30 22.93
CA VAL A 28 24.33 9.36 23.16
C VAL A 28 24.26 10.32 21.98
N ARG A 29 24.41 11.63 22.25
CA ARG A 29 24.54 12.63 21.19
C ARG A 29 25.95 13.17 21.12
N HIS A 30 26.50 13.29 19.91
CA HIS A 30 27.78 13.93 19.64
C HIS A 30 27.61 15.10 18.67
N ALA A 31 28.63 15.96 18.58
CA ALA A 31 28.58 17.16 17.74
C ALA A 31 28.54 16.85 16.23
N ASP A 32 29.07 15.70 15.81
CA ASP A 32 29.18 15.27 14.41
C ASP A 32 29.05 13.74 14.24
N ASP A 33 29.15 13.27 13.00
CA ASP A 33 29.01 11.87 12.57
C ASP A 33 30.32 11.04 12.68
N SER A 34 31.38 11.59 13.28
CA SER A 34 32.71 10.95 13.35
C SER A 34 32.85 9.87 14.44
N TYR A 35 31.79 9.59 15.20
CA TYR A 35 31.83 8.75 16.41
C TYR A 35 31.22 7.36 16.18
N ASP A 36 30.94 6.99 14.93
CA ASP A 36 30.54 5.63 14.59
C ASP A 36 31.68 4.66 14.91
N GLY A 37 31.36 3.58 15.61
CA GLY A 37 32.37 2.63 16.09
C GLY A 37 33.16 3.09 17.32
N ALA A 38 32.87 4.26 17.91
CA ALA A 38 33.58 4.74 19.10
C ALA A 38 33.25 3.90 20.34
N ALA A 39 34.28 3.63 21.15
CA ALA A 39 34.12 2.92 22.43
C ALA A 39 33.57 3.86 23.50
N THR A 40 32.56 3.40 24.24
CA THR A 40 32.02 4.07 25.43
C THR A 40 31.61 3.06 26.49
N THR A 41 31.04 3.52 27.59
CA THR A 41 30.57 2.67 28.69
C THR A 41 29.05 2.68 28.79
N CYS A 42 28.47 1.51 29.01
CA CYS A 42 27.04 1.36 29.26
C CYS A 42 26.62 2.17 30.49
N ALA A 43 25.60 3.03 30.36
CA ALA A 43 25.09 3.84 31.47
C ALA A 43 24.50 3.01 32.64
N LYS A 44 24.13 1.75 32.39
CA LYS A 44 23.52 0.87 33.41
C LYS A 44 24.54 0.01 34.15
N CYS A 45 25.48 -0.62 33.43
CA CYS A 45 26.39 -1.62 34.00
C CYS A 45 27.87 -1.25 33.87
N TYR A 46 28.17 -0.11 33.24
CA TYR A 46 29.52 0.37 32.96
C TYR A 46 30.38 -0.57 32.10
N GLY A 47 29.81 -1.65 31.57
CA GLY A 47 30.48 -2.52 30.60
C GLY A 47 30.81 -1.79 29.30
N PRO A 48 31.87 -2.22 28.59
CA PRO A 48 32.28 -1.60 27.33
C PRO A 48 31.21 -1.81 26.27
N VAL A 49 30.91 -0.76 25.52
CA VAL A 49 29.97 -0.78 24.39
C VAL A 49 30.54 0.06 23.26
N THR A 50 30.09 -0.24 22.04
CA THR A 50 30.46 0.53 20.86
C THR A 50 29.24 1.31 20.41
N LEU A 51 29.44 2.57 20.05
CA LEU A 51 28.40 3.41 19.46
C LEU A 51 28.18 3.00 18.01
N GLU A 52 26.92 2.83 17.65
CA GLU A 52 26.48 2.67 16.27
C GLU A 52 25.70 3.93 15.90
N TRP A 53 26.04 4.51 14.75
CA TRP A 53 25.27 5.61 14.19
C TRP A 53 23.87 5.10 13.83
N ASP A 54 22.85 5.56 14.55
CA ASP A 54 21.46 5.38 14.13
C ASP A 54 21.22 6.44 13.08
N GLY A 55 21.33 6.05 11.80
CA GLY A 55 21.50 6.92 10.62
C GLY A 55 20.40 7.94 10.32
N GLY A 56 19.71 8.50 11.32
CA GLY A 56 18.82 9.64 11.22
C GLY A 56 17.58 9.43 10.35
N VAL A 57 17.37 8.24 9.78
CA VAL A 57 16.18 7.91 9.01
C VAL A 57 15.15 7.28 9.92
N THR A 58 14.38 8.14 10.60
CA THR A 58 13.01 7.76 10.94
C THR A 58 12.25 7.67 9.63
N LEU A 59 12.21 6.48 9.03
CA LEU A 59 11.28 6.18 7.95
C LEU A 59 9.88 6.14 8.57
N GLU A 60 9.27 7.30 8.75
CA GLU A 60 7.83 7.39 8.93
C GLU A 60 7.18 6.95 7.61
N ALA A 61 6.93 5.65 7.52
CA ALA A 61 6.00 5.12 6.53
C ALA A 61 4.61 5.63 6.91
N THR A 62 4.30 6.86 6.51
CA THR A 62 2.91 7.33 6.48
C THR A 62 2.12 6.30 5.66
N PRO A 63 1.10 5.65 6.23
CA PRO A 63 0.27 4.73 5.48
C PRO A 63 -0.27 5.48 4.26
N ARG A 64 0.11 5.05 3.05
CA ARG A 64 -0.22 5.73 1.79
C ARG A 64 -1.71 5.70 1.42
N VAL A 65 -2.58 5.32 2.35
CA VAL A 65 -4.03 5.22 2.16
C VAL A 65 -4.66 6.35 2.97
N ARG A 66 -5.14 7.39 2.28
CA ARG A 66 -5.79 8.59 2.84
C ARG A 66 -7.18 8.33 3.45
N VAL A 67 -7.41 7.14 3.96
CA VAL A 67 -8.69 6.85 4.62
C VAL A 67 -8.52 7.24 6.08
N ALA A 68 -8.66 8.53 6.36
CA ALA A 68 -8.45 9.15 7.67
C ALA A 68 -9.70 9.12 8.57
N HIS A 69 -10.79 8.52 8.09
CA HIS A 69 -12.06 8.41 8.82
C HIS A 69 -12.41 6.94 9.09
N PRO A 70 -13.16 6.66 10.16
CA PRO A 70 -13.79 5.36 10.31
C PRO A 70 -14.88 5.20 9.24
N PRO A 71 -15.10 3.98 8.73
CA PRO A 71 -16.14 3.74 7.75
C PRO A 71 -17.51 3.94 8.38
N THR A 72 -18.44 4.44 7.59
CA THR A 72 -19.86 4.26 7.85
C THR A 72 -20.24 2.79 7.67
N ALA A 73 -21.35 2.39 8.29
CA ALA A 73 -21.92 1.06 8.10
C ALA A 73 -22.17 0.74 6.61
N ALA A 74 -22.65 1.73 5.85
CA ALA A 74 -22.91 1.60 4.42
C ALA A 74 -21.63 1.38 3.61
N GLU A 75 -20.54 2.10 3.90
CA GLU A 75 -19.24 1.91 3.24
C GLU A 75 -18.66 0.52 3.50
N LEU A 76 -18.76 0.03 4.75
CA LEU A 76 -18.29 -1.31 5.09
C LEU A 76 -19.09 -2.40 4.36
N VAL A 77 -20.43 -2.30 4.37
CA VAL A 77 -21.31 -3.22 3.62
C VAL A 77 -21.03 -3.14 2.12
N HIS A 78 -20.84 -1.94 1.59
CA HIS A 78 -20.56 -1.73 0.17
C HIS A 78 -19.23 -2.38 -0.23
N LEU A 79 -18.13 -2.06 0.48
CA LEU A 79 -16.82 -2.65 0.19
C LEU A 79 -16.88 -4.18 0.24
N ARG A 80 -17.52 -4.72 1.28
CA ARG A 80 -17.65 -6.17 1.46
C ARG A 80 -18.43 -6.81 0.31
N THR A 81 -19.57 -6.25 -0.08
CA THR A 81 -20.44 -6.84 -1.10
C THR A 81 -19.85 -6.70 -2.51
N GLN A 82 -19.20 -5.57 -2.81
CA GLN A 82 -18.49 -5.38 -4.09
C GLN A 82 -17.35 -6.41 -4.28
N HIS A 83 -16.68 -6.80 -3.19
CA HIS A 83 -15.65 -7.84 -3.21
C HIS A 83 -16.16 -9.26 -2.96
N GLY A 84 -17.49 -9.47 -2.92
CA GLY A 84 -18.09 -10.79 -2.69
C GLY A 84 -17.73 -11.42 -1.33
N ARG A 85 -17.32 -10.62 -0.34
CA ARG A 85 -16.86 -11.10 0.96
C ARG A 85 -18.02 -11.31 1.94
N THR A 86 -17.85 -12.23 2.88
CA THR A 86 -18.79 -12.46 3.99
C THR A 86 -18.38 -11.65 5.23
N GLN A 87 -19.30 -11.45 6.18
CA GLN A 87 -18.97 -10.83 7.46
C GLN A 87 -17.90 -11.62 8.22
N ALA A 88 -17.89 -12.96 8.07
CA ALA A 88 -16.88 -13.83 8.63
C ALA A 88 -15.49 -13.57 8.01
N ALA A 89 -15.41 -13.36 6.70
CA ALA A 89 -14.16 -13.05 6.01
C ALA A 89 -13.59 -11.67 6.45
N VAL A 90 -14.46 -10.68 6.68
CA VAL A 90 -14.06 -9.39 7.28
C VAL A 90 -13.49 -9.62 8.68
N ALA A 91 -14.22 -10.35 9.51
CA ALA A 91 -13.87 -10.62 10.89
C ALA A 91 -12.52 -11.33 11.03
N GLU A 92 -12.33 -12.41 10.25
CA GLU A 92 -11.05 -13.11 10.13
C GLU A 92 -9.94 -12.15 9.73
N ARG A 93 -10.19 -11.29 8.73
CA ARG A 93 -9.14 -10.44 8.19
C ARG A 93 -8.66 -9.36 9.16
N VAL A 94 -9.57 -8.79 9.95
CA VAL A 94 -9.23 -7.73 10.91
C VAL A 94 -9.03 -8.24 12.34
N GLY A 95 -9.10 -9.56 12.56
CA GLY A 95 -8.84 -10.20 13.86
C GLY A 95 -9.94 -9.98 14.90
N VAL A 96 -11.20 -9.92 14.49
CA VAL A 96 -12.36 -9.73 15.38
C VAL A 96 -13.40 -10.83 15.20
N THR A 97 -14.49 -10.78 15.97
CA THR A 97 -15.59 -11.74 15.82
C THR A 97 -16.59 -11.30 14.73
N PRO A 98 -17.29 -12.24 14.05
CA PRO A 98 -18.34 -11.89 13.09
C PRO A 98 -19.45 -11.04 13.70
N ARG A 99 -19.76 -11.22 14.99
CA ARG A 99 -20.73 -10.41 15.74
C ARG A 99 -20.31 -8.94 15.84
N GLN A 100 -19.01 -8.67 15.99
CA GLN A 100 -18.49 -7.31 16.01
C GLN A 100 -18.68 -6.62 14.65
N VAL A 101 -18.42 -7.35 13.55
CA VAL A 101 -18.66 -6.85 12.19
C VAL A 101 -20.14 -6.59 11.95
N GLN A 102 -21.02 -7.51 12.37
CA GLN A 102 -22.47 -7.33 12.29
C GLN A 102 -22.93 -6.05 13.00
N ARG A 103 -22.38 -5.76 14.18
CA ARG A 103 -22.67 -4.53 14.93
C ARG A 103 -22.21 -3.28 14.16
N TRP A 104 -20.99 -3.28 13.61
CA TRP A 104 -20.50 -2.17 12.78
C TRP A 104 -21.37 -1.95 11.55
N GLU A 105 -21.75 -3.01 10.82
CA GLU A 105 -22.63 -2.94 9.66
C GLU A 105 -24.07 -2.54 10.01
N ALA A 106 -24.50 -2.71 11.27
CA ALA A 106 -25.77 -2.20 11.79
C ALA A 106 -25.68 -0.75 12.31
N GLY A 107 -24.52 -0.09 12.19
CA GLY A 107 -24.27 1.24 12.74
C GLY A 107 -24.10 1.26 14.28
N GLN A 108 -23.96 0.10 14.90
CA GLN A 108 -23.80 -0.07 16.34
C GLN A 108 -22.32 -0.14 16.71
N GLY A 109 -21.73 1.02 16.99
CA GLY A 109 -20.31 1.15 17.30
C GLY A 109 -19.46 1.39 16.04
N THR A 110 -18.20 1.76 16.26
CA THR A 110 -17.34 2.28 15.21
C THR A 110 -16.21 1.30 14.91
N MET A 111 -15.99 1.01 13.64
CA MET A 111 -14.82 0.24 13.20
C MET A 111 -13.55 1.09 13.35
N PRO A 112 -12.47 0.55 13.94
CA PRO A 112 -11.20 1.28 14.02
C PRO A 112 -10.68 1.67 12.63
N VAL A 113 -10.14 2.89 12.51
CA VAL A 113 -9.59 3.43 11.24
C VAL A 113 -8.51 2.51 10.68
N ALA A 114 -7.62 1.96 11.51
CA ALA A 114 -6.57 1.05 11.07
C ALA A 114 -7.12 -0.23 10.44
N SER A 115 -8.19 -0.81 11.00
CA SER A 115 -8.86 -1.99 10.43
C SER A 115 -9.49 -1.65 9.08
N TRP A 116 -10.07 -0.46 8.95
CA TRP A 116 -10.66 0.00 7.69
C TRP A 116 -9.59 0.26 6.62
N GLN A 117 -8.51 0.93 6.98
CA GLN A 117 -7.35 1.14 6.10
C GLN A 117 -6.75 -0.18 5.61
N LEU A 118 -6.68 -1.19 6.47
CA LEU A 118 -6.22 -2.53 6.09
C LEU A 118 -7.11 -3.13 4.99
N LEU A 119 -8.43 -3.12 5.18
CA LEU A 119 -9.37 -3.64 4.17
C LEU A 119 -9.29 -2.86 2.86
N CYS A 120 -9.29 -1.53 2.92
CA CYS A 120 -9.17 -0.68 1.74
C CYS A 120 -7.86 -0.92 0.98
N ARG A 121 -6.74 -1.13 1.69
CA ARG A 121 -5.44 -1.40 1.09
C ARG A 121 -5.42 -2.73 0.35
N GLU A 122 -6.01 -3.76 0.95
CA GLU A 122 -5.86 -5.13 0.47
C GLU A 122 -6.89 -5.56 -0.54
N TRP A 123 -8.11 -5.04 -0.39
CA TRP A 123 -9.18 -5.34 -1.33
C TRP A 123 -9.24 -4.25 -2.41
N GLY A 124 -8.82 -3.03 -2.10
CA GLY A 124 -8.95 -1.88 -2.99
C GLY A 124 -10.35 -1.27 -2.90
N THR A 125 -10.44 0.02 -3.20
CA THR A 125 -11.71 0.77 -3.18
C THR A 125 -12.18 1.17 -4.58
N ARG A 126 -11.43 0.78 -5.61
CA ARG A 126 -11.72 1.10 -7.01
C ARG A 126 -12.20 -0.12 -7.75
N PHE A 127 -13.36 0.01 -8.38
CA PHE A 127 -14.09 -1.07 -9.02
C PHE A 127 -14.28 -0.79 -10.51
N ARG A 128 -14.79 -1.80 -11.23
CA ARG A 128 -15.10 -1.72 -12.66
C ARG A 128 -15.93 -0.49 -13.05
N GLY A 129 -16.80 -0.03 -12.15
CA GLY A 129 -17.69 1.11 -12.36
C GLY A 129 -16.98 2.46 -12.32
N ASP A 130 -15.75 2.52 -11.81
CA ASP A 130 -14.95 3.75 -11.74
C ASP A 130 -14.15 4.00 -13.02
N PHE A 131 -14.16 3.04 -13.94
CA PHE A 131 -13.44 3.10 -15.21
C PHE A 131 -14.39 3.14 -16.40
N THR A 132 -14.02 3.89 -17.43
CA THR A 132 -14.77 3.91 -18.69
C THR A 132 -14.72 2.55 -19.37
N THR A 133 -15.69 2.30 -20.26
CA THR A 133 -15.67 1.11 -21.12
C THR A 133 -14.97 1.46 -22.43
N ALA A 134 -13.98 0.66 -22.81
CA ALA A 134 -13.32 0.71 -24.09
C ALA A 134 -14.00 -0.28 -25.05
N PRO A 135 -14.41 0.15 -26.26
CA PRO A 135 -15.11 -0.73 -27.21
C PRO A 135 -14.22 -1.88 -27.72
N ALA A 136 -12.90 -1.66 -27.82
CA ALA A 136 -11.92 -2.70 -28.07
C ALA A 136 -10.56 -2.32 -27.46
N PRO A 137 -9.95 -3.17 -26.60
CA PRO A 137 -8.60 -2.94 -26.14
C PRO A 137 -7.61 -3.07 -27.29
N SER A 138 -6.64 -2.15 -27.35
CA SER A 138 -5.43 -2.35 -28.14
C SER A 138 -4.47 -3.29 -27.41
N TRP A 139 -3.67 -4.04 -28.18
CA TRP A 139 -2.75 -5.05 -27.64
C TRP A 139 -1.33 -4.75 -28.13
N GLY A 140 -0.38 -4.73 -27.20
CA GLY A 140 1.05 -4.69 -27.45
C GLY A 140 1.74 -5.89 -26.79
N TRP A 141 2.84 -6.33 -27.39
CA TRP A 141 3.72 -7.35 -26.84
C TRP A 141 5.10 -7.20 -27.49
N ASP A 142 6.16 -7.58 -26.78
CA ASP A 142 7.50 -7.65 -27.35
C ASP A 142 7.66 -8.98 -28.10
N ALA A 143 7.74 -8.96 -29.43
CA ALA A 143 7.85 -10.18 -30.23
C ALA A 143 9.13 -11.01 -29.95
N GLN A 144 10.14 -10.45 -29.29
CA GLN A 144 11.36 -11.18 -28.90
C GLN A 144 11.25 -11.83 -27.53
N ARG A 145 10.41 -11.30 -26.63
CA ARG A 145 10.29 -11.77 -25.24
C ARG A 145 8.96 -12.45 -24.96
N ASP A 146 7.89 -11.97 -25.55
CA ASP A 146 6.51 -12.30 -25.24
C ASP A 146 5.84 -13.13 -26.35
N VAL A 147 4.80 -13.88 -25.97
CA VAL A 147 3.95 -14.64 -26.90
C VAL A 147 2.60 -13.95 -26.99
N GLN A 148 2.18 -13.66 -28.23
CA GLN A 148 0.87 -13.08 -28.51
C GLN A 148 -0.25 -13.97 -27.96
N ARG A 149 -1.05 -13.43 -27.04
CA ARG A 149 -2.23 -14.10 -26.48
C ARG A 149 -3.48 -13.24 -26.59
N SER A 150 -4.64 -13.85 -26.38
CA SER A 150 -5.93 -13.14 -26.26
C SER A 150 -6.41 -13.04 -24.81
N THR A 151 -5.66 -13.57 -23.85
CA THR A 151 -5.95 -13.58 -22.40
C THR A 151 -5.22 -12.46 -21.67
N ILE A 152 -5.77 -12.05 -20.52
CA ILE A 152 -5.11 -11.14 -19.57
C ILE A 152 -4.55 -12.00 -18.43
N GLU A 153 -3.26 -11.87 -18.16
CA GLU A 153 -2.53 -12.72 -17.21
C GLU A 153 -1.74 -11.91 -16.18
N ARG A 154 -1.34 -12.57 -15.09
CA ARG A 154 -0.52 -11.95 -14.05
C ARG A 154 0.81 -11.46 -14.62
N GLY A 155 1.13 -10.20 -14.35
CA GLY A 155 2.33 -9.52 -14.85
C GLY A 155 2.06 -8.61 -16.05
N ASP A 156 0.91 -8.77 -16.72
CA ASP A 156 0.49 -7.85 -17.79
C ASP A 156 0.34 -6.43 -17.28
N VAL A 157 0.53 -5.46 -18.18
CA VAL A 157 0.34 -4.05 -17.87
C VAL A 157 -0.87 -3.55 -18.65
N VAL A 158 -1.83 -2.98 -17.94
CA VAL A 158 -3.06 -2.44 -18.52
C VAL A 158 -3.13 -0.94 -18.32
N GLN A 159 -3.76 -0.26 -19.26
CA GLN A 159 -4.15 1.14 -19.15
C GLN A 159 -5.67 1.25 -18.98
N LEU A 160 -6.10 2.00 -17.96
CA LEU A 160 -7.49 2.18 -17.57
C LEU A 160 -7.80 3.67 -17.44
N GLN A 161 -8.88 4.13 -18.07
CA GLN A 161 -9.34 5.51 -17.95
C GLN A 161 -10.37 5.61 -16.83
N ALA A 162 -10.07 6.35 -15.77
CA ALA A 162 -11.05 6.66 -14.75
C ALA A 162 -12.16 7.57 -15.31
N ILE A 163 -13.42 7.35 -14.89
CA ILE A 163 -14.57 8.16 -15.35
C ILE A 163 -14.39 9.63 -14.94
N ALA A 164 -13.90 9.86 -13.72
CA ALA A 164 -13.65 11.18 -13.15
C ALA A 164 -12.18 11.34 -12.73
N GLY A 165 -11.24 10.96 -13.60
CA GLY A 165 -9.83 10.99 -13.25
C GLY A 165 -8.88 10.71 -14.41
N PRO A 166 -7.57 10.53 -14.14
CA PRO A 166 -6.56 10.36 -15.16
C PRO A 166 -6.62 8.99 -15.85
N LEU A 167 -5.86 8.87 -16.95
CA LEU A 167 -5.48 7.57 -17.50
C LEU A 167 -4.41 6.97 -16.60
N ILE A 168 -4.70 5.81 -15.99
CA ILE A 168 -3.77 5.11 -15.11
C ILE A 168 -3.16 3.89 -15.81
N GLN A 169 -1.98 3.48 -15.32
CA GLN A 169 -1.35 2.22 -15.66
C GLN A 169 -1.38 1.29 -14.45
N ALA A 170 -1.80 0.05 -14.63
CA ALA A 170 -1.80 -0.97 -13.58
C ALA A 170 -1.11 -2.26 -14.03
N THR A 171 -0.37 -2.90 -13.13
CA THR A 171 0.17 -4.26 -13.35
C THR A 171 -0.82 -5.27 -12.80
N VAL A 172 -1.21 -6.24 -13.63
CA VAL A 172 -2.15 -7.29 -13.31
C VAL A 172 -1.54 -8.23 -12.27
N CYS A 173 -2.18 -8.40 -11.12
CA CYS A 173 -1.63 -9.14 -9.99
C CYS A 173 -2.38 -10.43 -9.65
N VAL A 174 -3.38 -10.82 -10.44
CA VAL A 174 -4.38 -11.83 -10.04
C VAL A 174 -3.74 -13.15 -9.60
N ASP A 175 -4.09 -13.58 -8.39
CA ASP A 175 -4.20 -14.98 -8.01
C ASP A 175 -5.68 -15.24 -7.67
N ARG A 176 -6.36 -15.96 -8.57
CA ARG A 176 -7.80 -16.25 -8.51
C ARG A 176 -8.21 -16.98 -7.22
N VAL A 177 -7.24 -17.54 -6.48
CA VAL A 177 -7.48 -18.28 -5.23
C VAL A 177 -7.42 -17.38 -3.99
N HIS A 178 -6.71 -16.24 -4.03
CA HIS A 178 -6.49 -15.38 -2.86
C HIS A 178 -7.31 -14.08 -2.87
N ASP A 179 -7.70 -13.59 -4.06
CA ASP A 179 -8.36 -12.30 -4.18
C ASP A 179 -9.89 -12.36 -4.00
N GLY A 180 -10.50 -13.57 -4.03
CA GLY A 180 -11.95 -13.74 -3.81
C GLY A 180 -12.83 -13.07 -4.88
N LEU A 181 -12.24 -12.68 -6.02
CA LEU A 181 -12.95 -12.18 -7.20
C LEU A 181 -13.73 -13.36 -7.81
N ALA A 182 -14.94 -13.56 -7.32
CA ALA A 182 -15.81 -14.69 -7.67
C ALA A 182 -16.42 -14.60 -9.09
N ASP A 183 -16.17 -13.51 -9.82
CA ASP A 183 -16.62 -13.32 -11.19
C ASP A 183 -15.44 -13.58 -12.15
N GLU A 184 -15.61 -14.54 -13.06
CA GLU A 184 -14.67 -14.95 -14.11
C GLU A 184 -14.19 -13.77 -14.99
N HIS A 185 -14.91 -12.65 -14.96
CA HIS A 185 -14.63 -11.46 -15.75
C HIS A 185 -14.01 -10.29 -14.99
N THR A 186 -13.71 -10.46 -13.69
CA THR A 186 -13.07 -9.41 -12.88
C THR A 186 -11.58 -9.68 -12.68
N TYR A 187 -10.77 -8.67 -12.99
CA TYR A 187 -9.32 -8.68 -12.85
C TYR A 187 -8.89 -7.73 -11.74
N GLY A 188 -7.83 -8.11 -11.02
CA GLY A 188 -7.15 -7.26 -10.04
C GLY A 188 -5.83 -6.71 -10.59
N GLY A 189 -5.56 -5.44 -10.33
CA GLY A 189 -4.31 -4.78 -10.68
C GLY A 189 -3.79 -3.84 -9.60
N ILE A 190 -2.49 -3.56 -9.66
CA ILE A 190 -1.81 -2.57 -8.82
C ILE A 190 -1.46 -1.37 -9.67
N VAL A 191 -1.87 -0.17 -9.26
CA VAL A 191 -1.52 1.08 -9.95
C VAL A 191 0.00 1.26 -9.91
N THR A 192 0.61 1.36 -11.09
CA THR A 192 2.06 1.52 -11.27
C THR A 192 2.44 2.83 -11.97
N GLY A 193 1.48 3.56 -12.52
CA GLY A 193 1.73 4.84 -13.16
C GLY A 193 0.48 5.64 -13.46
N ILE A 194 0.69 6.92 -13.76
CA ILE A 194 -0.31 7.85 -14.32
C ILE A 194 0.20 8.20 -15.72
N VAL A 195 -0.54 7.82 -16.75
CA VAL A 195 -0.10 7.87 -18.16
C VAL A 195 -0.40 9.22 -18.80
N ALA A 196 -1.58 9.78 -18.52
CA ALA A 196 -1.97 11.09 -19.00
C ALA A 196 -2.79 11.84 -17.94
N SER A 197 -2.40 13.09 -17.70
CA SER A 197 -3.09 13.99 -16.77
C SER A 197 -4.43 14.44 -17.38
N TYR A 198 -5.47 14.46 -16.55
CA TYR A 198 -6.81 14.92 -16.91
C TYR A 198 -6.84 16.46 -17.09
N PRO A 199 -7.71 17.03 -17.94
CA PRO A 199 -7.83 18.49 -18.08
C PRO A 199 -8.15 19.17 -16.75
N ALA A 200 -7.52 20.33 -16.53
CA ALA A 200 -7.67 21.11 -15.31
C ALA A 200 -9.14 21.52 -15.05
N GLY A 201 -9.62 21.32 -13.82
CA GLY A 201 -10.92 21.84 -13.36
C GLY A 201 -12.03 20.80 -13.13
N ALA A 202 -11.82 19.53 -13.47
CA ALA A 202 -12.74 18.45 -13.07
C ALA A 202 -12.48 17.99 -11.62
N PRO A 203 -13.48 17.47 -10.89
CA PRO A 203 -13.25 16.81 -9.60
C PRO A 203 -12.27 15.66 -9.82
N LEU A 204 -11.04 15.81 -9.33
CA LEU A 204 -9.98 14.84 -9.54
C LEU A 204 -10.15 13.70 -8.55
N GLU A 205 -10.62 12.55 -9.02
CA GLU A 205 -10.29 11.31 -8.33
C GLU A 205 -8.77 11.13 -8.38
N THR A 206 -8.14 11.13 -7.21
CA THR A 206 -6.70 10.88 -7.11
C THR A 206 -6.45 9.39 -7.02
N PHE A 207 -5.45 8.91 -7.75
CA PHE A 207 -4.93 7.54 -7.66
C PHE A 207 -3.55 7.54 -7.02
N THR A 208 -3.27 6.51 -6.23
CA THR A 208 -1.98 6.36 -5.55
C THR A 208 -1.19 5.20 -6.14
N LEU A 209 0.12 5.37 -6.32
CA LEU A 209 0.99 4.25 -6.72
C LEU A 209 0.95 3.14 -5.65
N GLY A 210 0.73 1.91 -6.09
CA GLY A 210 0.53 0.75 -5.23
C GLY A 210 -0.93 0.50 -4.83
N GLU A 211 -1.86 1.37 -5.20
CA GLU A 211 -3.30 1.18 -4.96
C GLU A 211 -3.84 -0.04 -5.71
N ARG A 212 -4.73 -0.80 -5.06
CA ARG A 212 -5.42 -1.94 -5.66
C ARG A 212 -6.68 -1.48 -6.39
N VAL A 213 -6.82 -1.92 -7.63
CA VAL A 213 -7.99 -1.65 -8.48
C VAL A 213 -8.55 -2.95 -9.03
N SER A 214 -9.88 -3.00 -9.16
CA SER A 214 -10.59 -4.08 -9.84
C SER A 214 -11.21 -3.55 -11.14
N PHE A 215 -11.09 -4.30 -12.23
CA PHE A 215 -11.56 -3.90 -13.55
C PHE A 215 -12.01 -5.10 -14.38
N ALA A 216 -12.80 -4.86 -15.42
CA ALA A 216 -13.19 -5.87 -16.40
C ALA A 216 -12.35 -5.74 -17.68
N ARG A 217 -12.35 -6.78 -18.52
CA ARG A 217 -11.70 -6.73 -19.86
C ARG A 217 -12.19 -5.54 -20.68
N SER A 218 -13.48 -5.22 -20.57
CA SER A 218 -14.10 -4.10 -21.28
C SER A 218 -13.66 -2.71 -20.77
N ASN A 219 -12.95 -2.61 -19.63
CA ASN A 219 -12.38 -1.35 -19.16
C ASN A 219 -10.98 -1.08 -19.73
N VAL A 220 -10.34 -2.08 -20.35
CA VAL A 220 -8.95 -1.98 -20.80
C VAL A 220 -8.88 -1.21 -22.11
N ILE A 221 -8.13 -0.09 -22.12
CA ILE A 221 -7.87 0.70 -23.34
C ILE A 221 -6.68 0.12 -24.11
N HIS A 222 -5.64 -0.24 -23.36
CA HIS A 222 -4.42 -0.82 -23.88
C HIS A 222 -3.91 -1.89 -22.93
N LEU A 223 -3.43 -3.00 -23.47
CA LEU A 223 -2.77 -4.05 -22.73
C LEU A 223 -1.41 -4.34 -23.36
N GLU A 224 -0.37 -4.25 -22.53
CA GLU A 224 0.98 -4.69 -22.85
C GLU A 224 1.22 -6.05 -22.19
N GLN A 225 1.39 -7.07 -23.01
CA GLN A 225 1.63 -8.43 -22.54
C GLN A 225 3.04 -8.56 -22.01
N ARG A 226 3.20 -9.25 -20.88
CA ARG A 226 4.52 -9.57 -20.34
C ARG A 226 4.61 -11.04 -20.00
N VAL A 227 5.79 -11.63 -20.18
CA VAL A 227 6.05 -13.00 -19.71
C VAL A 227 5.78 -13.09 -18.21
N PRO A 228 4.95 -14.05 -17.75
CA PRO A 228 4.79 -14.30 -16.33
C PRO A 228 6.15 -14.66 -15.70
N PRO A 229 6.49 -14.17 -14.50
CA PRO A 229 7.78 -14.45 -13.84
C PRO A 229 8.10 -15.95 -13.67
N ALA A 230 7.11 -16.84 -13.80
CA ALA A 230 7.28 -18.28 -13.70
C ALA A 230 7.94 -18.93 -14.93
N ALA A 231 7.93 -18.31 -16.12
CA ALA A 231 8.56 -18.88 -17.32
C ALA A 231 10.06 -18.50 -17.45
N ALA A 232 10.53 -17.47 -16.72
CA ALA A 232 11.93 -17.03 -16.76
C ALA A 232 12.89 -17.92 -15.92
N ARG A 233 12.38 -18.91 -15.18
CA ARG A 233 13.16 -19.77 -14.27
C ARG A 233 13.40 -21.20 -14.77
N SER A 234 12.96 -21.54 -15.98
CA SER A 234 13.05 -22.91 -16.51
C SER A 234 14.18 -23.13 -17.52
N THR A 235 15.10 -22.17 -17.66
CA THR A 235 16.33 -22.32 -18.46
C THR A 235 17.53 -21.91 -17.63
N GLN A 236 17.93 -22.81 -16.72
CA GLN A 236 19.31 -22.94 -16.26
C GLN A 236 19.60 -24.39 -15.91
#